data_AF-A0A934HBC8-F1
#
_entry.id   AF-A0A934HBC8-F1
#
_cell.length_a   1.000
_cell.length_b   1.000
_cell.length_c   1.000
_cell.angle_alpha   90.00
_cell.angle_beta   90.00
_cell.angle_gamma   90.00
#
_symmetry.space_group_name_H-M   'P 1'
#
loop_
_entity.id
_entity.type
_entity.pdbx_description
1 polymer ?
#
loop_
_entity_poly.entity_id
_entity_poly.type
_entity_poly.pdbx_seq_one_letter_code
_entity_poly.pdbx_strand_id
1 'polypeptide(L)'
;MSSTQPPTWEEKIAGLRSQYDGLRSKVSMDDVTRQLGSTSTEIAGLPGEIAALRERGYAFAGYLERKADVLKKQWGEIRQQVEHLISQEMERIQRQFDELAGQWKRVEIQSTDKGKDQSFNLLKMGIETVEKGVDAARSRIEGMYGEVPDNVSQTQTQIQQIQGYLALADEAAIDWKPAEAIFMVHEAEWQKTNKEKPNGLLFLTDQRLIFEQKEKVGGRFGFGGEKVQQVLFETPVGAISEVKPEDKGVFGGKDLVHLKLSSGDTTFEVKGGIDSKWYAQQLNRAISGEIDKERAIPVDKSAAEAVKQVPTACPTCGASLPALTRGVTELECQYCGTKVRV
;
A
#
# COMPACT_ATOMS: atom_id res chain seq x y z
N MET A 1 45.16 11.71 -22.87
CA MET A 1 44.50 11.20 -24.09
C MET A 1 44.69 9.69 -24.08
N SER A 2 43.70 8.93 -23.61
CA SER A 2 43.78 7.47 -23.58
C SER A 2 43.40 6.94 -24.96
N SER A 3 44.38 6.48 -25.74
CA SER A 3 44.12 5.78 -27.01
C SER A 3 43.60 4.38 -26.68
N THR A 4 42.29 4.18 -26.75
CA THR A 4 41.71 2.85 -26.65
C THR A 4 42.10 2.11 -27.93
N GLN A 5 42.97 1.09 -27.83
CA GLN A 5 43.22 0.19 -28.95
C GLN A 5 41.89 -0.43 -29.39
N PRO A 6 41.69 -0.66 -30.70
CA PRO A 6 40.49 -1.31 -31.19
C PRO A 6 40.41 -2.74 -30.61
N PRO A 7 39.21 -3.23 -30.28
CA PRO A 7 39.05 -4.54 -29.66
C PRO A 7 39.56 -5.65 -30.58
N THR A 8 40.20 -6.64 -29.98
CA THR A 8 40.68 -7.85 -30.67
C THR A 8 39.49 -8.65 -31.24
N TRP A 9 39.77 -9.55 -32.18
CA TRP A 9 38.74 -10.45 -32.71
C TRP A 9 38.10 -11.32 -31.62
N GLU A 10 38.91 -11.80 -30.68
CA GLU A 10 38.46 -12.60 -29.54
C GLU A 10 37.52 -11.79 -28.63
N GLU A 11 37.87 -10.53 -28.35
CA GLU A 11 37.01 -9.62 -27.58
C GLU A 11 35.69 -9.32 -28.31
N LYS A 12 35.72 -9.11 -29.64
CA LYS A 12 34.52 -8.91 -30.45
C LYS A 12 33.59 -10.13 -30.41
N ILE A 13 34.14 -11.33 -30.57
CA ILE A 13 33.36 -12.58 -30.53
C ILE A 13 32.80 -12.86 -29.13
N ALA A 14 33.59 -12.63 -28.08
CA ALA A 14 33.11 -12.76 -26.71
C ALA A 14 31.94 -11.81 -26.41
N GLY A 15 32.04 -10.56 -26.85
CA GLY A 15 30.95 -9.59 -26.74
C GLY A 15 29.69 -10.01 -27.49
N LEU A 16 29.84 -10.48 -28.73
CA LEU A 16 28.71 -10.94 -29.54
C LEU A 16 28.05 -12.20 -28.95
N ARG A 17 28.84 -13.08 -28.34
CA ARG A 17 28.35 -14.29 -27.67
C ARG A 17 27.51 -13.95 -26.45
N SER A 18 27.99 -13.00 -25.63
CA SER A 18 27.24 -12.48 -24.49
C SER A 18 25.89 -11.89 -24.93
N GLN A 19 25.86 -11.13 -26.03
CA GLN A 19 24.61 -10.59 -26.58
C GLN A 19 23.67 -11.68 -27.08
N TYR A 20 24.19 -12.68 -27.80
CA TYR A 20 23.40 -13.82 -28.28
C TYR A 20 22.79 -14.64 -27.13
N ASP A 21 23.59 -14.95 -26.10
CA ASP A 21 23.15 -15.71 -24.93
C ASP A 21 22.14 -14.90 -24.09
N GLY A 22 22.34 -13.59 -23.96
CA GLY A 22 21.37 -12.68 -23.34
C GLY A 22 20.05 -12.64 -24.11
N LEU A 23 20.12 -12.55 -25.45
CA LEU A 23 18.95 -12.57 -26.31
C LEU A 23 18.18 -13.89 -26.17
N ARG A 24 18.87 -15.03 -26.11
CA ARG A 24 18.24 -16.35 -25.91
C ARG A 24 17.32 -16.37 -24.69
N SER A 25 17.76 -15.76 -23.59
CA SER A 25 16.95 -15.63 -22.36
C SER A 25 15.74 -14.71 -22.56
N LYS A 26 15.89 -13.64 -23.34
CA LYS A 26 14.78 -12.71 -23.61
C LYS A 26 13.70 -13.30 -24.54
N VAL A 27 14.11 -14.17 -25.48
CA VAL A 27 13.22 -14.79 -26.48
C VAL A 27 12.17 -15.71 -25.84
N SER A 28 12.46 -16.35 -24.71
CA SER A 28 11.48 -17.20 -24.02
C SER A 28 10.32 -16.42 -23.39
N MET A 29 10.48 -15.11 -23.16
CA MET A 29 9.48 -14.27 -22.51
C MET A 29 8.95 -14.85 -21.17
N ASP A 30 9.80 -15.58 -20.45
CA ASP A 30 9.42 -16.27 -19.21
C ASP A 30 8.97 -15.29 -18.12
N ASP A 31 9.54 -14.08 -18.10
CA ASP A 31 9.18 -13.02 -17.17
C ASP A 31 7.76 -12.49 -17.41
N VAL A 32 7.37 -12.29 -18.67
CA VAL A 32 6.01 -11.88 -19.04
C VAL A 32 5.02 -12.97 -18.64
N THR A 33 5.31 -14.22 -19.01
CA THR A 33 4.45 -15.37 -18.65
C THR A 33 4.30 -15.52 -17.14
N ARG A 34 5.39 -15.33 -16.38
CA ARG A 34 5.38 -15.35 -14.91
C ARG A 34 4.52 -14.23 -14.34
N GLN A 35 4.63 -13.01 -14.88
CA GLN A 35 3.82 -11.87 -14.43
C GLN A 35 2.32 -12.16 -14.61
N LEU A 36 1.91 -12.68 -15.77
CA LEU A 36 0.51 -13.07 -16.00
C LEU A 36 0.03 -14.17 -15.03
N GLY A 37 0.90 -15.14 -14.76
CA GLY A 37 0.63 -16.20 -13.78
C GLY A 37 0.44 -15.64 -12.37
N SER A 38 1.30 -14.70 -11.96
CA SER A 38 1.21 -14.00 -10.67
C SER A 38 -0.10 -13.23 -10.57
N THR A 39 -0.36 -12.34 -11.53
CA THR A 39 -1.60 -11.53 -11.57
C THR A 39 -2.86 -12.41 -11.53
N SER A 40 -2.87 -13.53 -12.25
CA SER A 40 -3.98 -14.49 -12.19
C SER A 40 -4.19 -15.08 -10.80
N THR A 41 -3.09 -15.47 -10.14
CA THR A 41 -3.12 -16.07 -8.80
C THR A 41 -3.58 -15.04 -7.76
N GLU A 42 -3.03 -13.83 -7.83
CA GLU A 42 -3.36 -12.71 -6.95
C GLU A 42 -4.85 -12.35 -7.07
N ILE A 43 -5.37 -12.16 -8.29
CA ILE A 43 -6.80 -11.89 -8.53
C ILE A 43 -7.69 -12.99 -7.96
N ALA A 44 -7.31 -14.26 -8.13
CA ALA A 44 -8.08 -15.39 -7.60
C ALA A 44 -8.07 -15.42 -6.06
N GLY A 45 -7.02 -14.92 -5.42
CA GLY A 45 -6.87 -14.84 -3.96
C GLY A 45 -7.65 -13.69 -3.31
N LEU A 46 -7.84 -12.56 -4.02
CA LEU A 46 -8.47 -11.35 -3.47
C LEU A 46 -9.79 -11.61 -2.69
N PRO A 47 -10.77 -12.39 -3.19
CA PRO A 47 -12.01 -12.61 -2.45
C PRO A 47 -11.80 -13.30 -1.10
N GLY A 48 -10.87 -14.25 -1.03
CA GLY A 48 -10.55 -14.96 0.20
C GLY A 48 -9.82 -14.07 1.20
N GLU A 49 -8.87 -13.27 0.72
CA GLU A 49 -8.17 -12.30 1.57
C GLU A 49 -9.12 -11.24 2.14
N ILE A 50 -10.04 -10.70 1.32
CA ILE A 50 -11.05 -9.73 1.76
C ILE A 50 -12.00 -10.37 2.78
N ALA A 51 -12.46 -11.60 2.54
CA ALA A 51 -13.32 -12.31 3.48
C ALA A 51 -12.63 -12.49 4.85
N ALA A 52 -11.34 -12.82 4.87
CA ALA A 52 -10.57 -12.92 6.10
C ALA A 52 -10.49 -11.59 6.89
N LEU A 53 -10.46 -10.44 6.20
CA LEU A 53 -10.56 -9.14 6.87
C LEU A 53 -11.92 -8.96 7.56
N ARG A 54 -13.01 -9.38 6.90
CA ARG A 54 -14.37 -9.28 7.44
C ARG A 54 -14.58 -10.20 8.63
N GLU A 55 -14.06 -11.42 8.58
CA GLU A 55 -14.09 -12.37 9.70
C GLU A 55 -13.38 -11.83 10.94
N ARG A 56 -12.31 -11.05 10.74
CA ARG A 56 -11.60 -10.32 11.80
C ARG A 56 -12.27 -8.99 12.21
N GLY A 57 -13.44 -8.67 11.68
CA GLY A 57 -14.23 -7.50 12.07
C GLY A 57 -13.81 -6.18 11.41
N TYR A 58 -12.96 -6.18 10.38
CA TYR A 58 -12.64 -4.93 9.68
C TYR A 58 -13.84 -4.41 8.90
N ALA A 59 -14.37 -3.27 9.34
CA ALA A 59 -15.65 -2.76 8.87
C ALA A 59 -15.55 -1.87 7.62
N PHE A 60 -14.38 -1.35 7.26
CA PHE A 60 -14.22 -0.34 6.19
C PHE A 60 -13.67 -0.93 4.89
N ALA A 61 -13.46 -0.07 3.89
CA ALA A 61 -13.02 -0.45 2.55
C ALA A 61 -13.95 -1.46 1.85
N GLY A 62 -15.26 -1.27 1.98
CA GLY A 62 -16.30 -2.10 1.32
C GLY A 62 -16.34 -1.98 -0.21
N TYR A 63 -15.52 -1.12 -0.79
CA TYR A 63 -15.31 -1.09 -2.23
C TYR A 63 -14.38 -2.21 -2.72
N LEU A 64 -13.62 -2.87 -1.82
CA LEU A 64 -12.65 -3.89 -2.19
C LEU A 64 -13.32 -5.10 -2.84
N GLU A 65 -14.50 -5.51 -2.36
CA GLU A 65 -15.28 -6.60 -2.92
C GLU A 65 -15.64 -6.31 -4.39
N ARG A 66 -16.16 -5.11 -4.66
CA ARG A 66 -16.48 -4.67 -6.01
C ARG A 66 -15.22 -4.55 -6.87
N LYS A 67 -14.12 -4.04 -6.31
CA LYS A 67 -12.84 -3.92 -7.03
C LYS A 67 -12.31 -5.28 -7.45
N ALA A 68 -12.33 -6.28 -6.56
CA ALA A 68 -11.92 -7.64 -6.86
C ALA A 68 -12.79 -8.27 -7.97
N ASP A 69 -14.11 -8.06 -7.94
CA ASP A 69 -15.01 -8.52 -8.99
C ASP A 69 -14.73 -7.88 -10.35
N VAL A 70 -14.45 -6.57 -10.38
CA VAL A 70 -14.09 -5.86 -11.61
C VAL A 70 -12.76 -6.37 -12.17
N LEU A 71 -11.74 -6.50 -11.33
CA LEU A 71 -10.43 -7.03 -11.74
C LEU A 71 -10.54 -8.45 -12.29
N LYS A 72 -11.33 -9.32 -11.65
CA LYS A 72 -11.59 -10.68 -12.12
C LYS A 72 -12.23 -10.70 -13.50
N LYS A 73 -13.22 -9.84 -13.76
CA LYS A 73 -13.89 -9.75 -15.06
C LYS A 73 -12.96 -9.22 -16.15
N GLN A 74 -12.29 -8.10 -15.89
CA GLN A 74 -11.35 -7.49 -16.83
C GLN A 74 -10.22 -8.46 -17.19
N TRP A 75 -9.66 -9.16 -16.19
CA TRP A 75 -8.63 -10.13 -16.42
C TRP A 75 -9.10 -11.33 -17.24
N GLY A 76 -10.30 -11.85 -16.95
CA GLY A 76 -10.88 -12.95 -17.73
C GLY A 76 -11.00 -12.63 -19.22
N GLU A 77 -11.40 -11.41 -19.56
CA GLU A 77 -11.54 -10.95 -20.95
C GLU A 77 -10.19 -10.75 -21.66
N ILE A 78 -9.21 -10.20 -20.95
CA ILE A 78 -7.90 -9.84 -21.51
C ILE A 78 -6.98 -11.05 -21.60
N ARG A 79 -7.00 -11.94 -20.60
CA ARG A 79 -6.03 -13.04 -20.45
C ARG A 79 -5.98 -13.94 -21.68
N GLN A 80 -7.12 -14.36 -22.21
CA GLN A 80 -7.16 -15.26 -23.38
C GLN A 80 -6.52 -14.61 -24.62
N GLN A 81 -6.74 -13.31 -24.79
CA GLN A 81 -6.15 -12.55 -25.89
C GLN A 81 -4.62 -12.44 -25.71
N VAL A 82 -4.17 -12.21 -24.47
CA VAL A 82 -2.75 -12.11 -24.12
C VAL A 82 -2.02 -13.43 -24.31
N GLU A 83 -2.58 -14.54 -23.84
CA GLU A 83 -1.99 -15.87 -24.02
C GLU A 83 -1.86 -16.23 -25.51
N HIS A 84 -2.86 -15.86 -26.33
CA HIS A 84 -2.80 -16.04 -27.78
C HIS A 84 -1.70 -15.20 -28.43
N LEU A 85 -1.63 -13.90 -28.08
CA LEU A 85 -0.61 -12.99 -28.61
C LEU A 85 0.81 -13.41 -28.22
N ILE A 86 1.01 -13.83 -26.96
CA ILE A 86 2.29 -14.37 -26.49
C ILE A 86 2.72 -15.55 -27.34
N SER A 87 1.82 -16.52 -27.55
CA SER A 87 2.12 -17.71 -28.34
C SER A 87 2.55 -17.35 -29.77
N GLN A 88 1.82 -16.41 -30.40
CA GLN A 88 2.14 -15.93 -31.75
C GLN A 88 3.50 -15.20 -31.82
N GLU A 89 3.78 -14.32 -30.87
CA GLU A 89 5.04 -13.56 -30.84
C GLU A 89 6.24 -14.44 -30.52
N MET A 90 6.10 -15.38 -29.56
CA MET A 90 7.15 -16.35 -29.23
C MET A 90 7.48 -17.23 -30.43
N GLU A 91 6.49 -17.77 -31.13
CA GLU A 91 6.73 -18.56 -32.34
C GLU A 91 7.44 -17.75 -33.43
N ARG A 92 7.04 -16.49 -33.63
CA ARG A 92 7.66 -15.60 -34.63
C ARG A 92 9.11 -15.30 -34.29
N ILE A 93 9.38 -14.92 -33.04
CA ILE A 93 10.71 -14.52 -32.58
C ILE A 93 11.64 -15.73 -32.51
N GLN A 94 11.15 -16.90 -32.06
CA GLN A 94 11.94 -18.12 -32.00
C GLN A 94 12.46 -18.50 -33.39
N ARG A 95 11.62 -18.42 -34.43
CA ARG A 95 12.07 -18.66 -35.82
C ARG A 95 13.20 -17.70 -36.22
N GLN A 96 13.07 -16.41 -35.90
CA GLN A 96 14.12 -15.42 -36.21
C GLN A 96 15.40 -15.67 -35.41
N PHE A 97 15.29 -16.11 -34.16
CA PHE A 97 16.42 -16.45 -33.31
C PHE A 97 17.14 -17.71 -33.83
N ASP A 98 16.41 -18.73 -34.26
CA ASP A 98 17.00 -19.97 -34.81
C ASP A 98 17.81 -19.70 -36.09
N GLU A 99 17.40 -18.73 -36.91
CA GLU A 99 18.17 -18.26 -38.07
C GLU A 99 19.54 -17.68 -37.69
N LEU A 100 19.66 -17.07 -36.49
CA LEU A 100 20.93 -16.54 -35.98
C LEU A 100 21.94 -17.65 -35.68
N ALA A 101 21.50 -18.85 -35.29
CA ALA A 101 22.41 -19.98 -35.10
C ALA A 101 23.11 -20.37 -36.41
N GLY A 102 22.38 -20.30 -37.53
CA GLY A 102 22.95 -20.49 -38.86
C GLY A 102 23.96 -19.40 -39.24
N GLN A 103 23.70 -18.14 -38.85
CA GLN A 103 24.63 -17.02 -39.03
C GLN A 103 25.88 -17.18 -38.15
N TRP A 104 25.72 -17.65 -36.92
CA TRP A 104 26.80 -17.93 -35.98
C TRP A 104 27.79 -18.95 -36.53
N LYS A 105 27.27 -20.08 -37.03
CA LYS A 105 28.10 -21.12 -37.67
C LYS A 105 28.91 -20.59 -38.86
N ARG A 106 28.39 -19.61 -39.61
CA ARG A 106 29.13 -18.96 -40.71
C ARG A 106 30.30 -18.12 -40.21
N VAL A 107 30.16 -17.43 -39.09
CA VAL A 107 31.26 -16.68 -38.46
C VAL A 107 32.40 -17.60 -38.06
N GLU A 108 32.09 -18.80 -37.54
CA GLU A 108 33.09 -19.77 -37.07
C GLU A 108 33.89 -20.44 -38.20
N ILE A 109 33.24 -20.71 -39.34
CA ILE A 109 33.86 -21.46 -40.46
C ILE A 109 34.67 -20.54 -41.39
N GLN A 110 34.49 -19.22 -41.30
CA GLN A 110 35.09 -18.29 -42.22
C GLN A 110 36.59 -18.09 -41.98
N SER A 111 37.39 -18.33 -43.02
CA SER A 111 38.86 -18.33 -42.94
C SER A 111 39.52 -17.00 -43.30
N THR A 112 38.86 -16.16 -44.10
CA THR A 112 39.41 -14.86 -44.55
C THR A 112 38.97 -13.71 -43.65
N ASP A 113 39.86 -12.76 -43.38
CA ASP A 113 39.55 -11.61 -42.52
C ASP A 113 38.35 -10.80 -43.04
N LYS A 114 38.31 -10.51 -44.35
CA LYS A 114 37.18 -9.83 -44.99
C LYS A 114 35.87 -10.58 -44.80
N GLY A 115 35.88 -11.91 -44.90
CA GLY A 115 34.67 -12.71 -44.72
C GLY A 115 34.26 -12.81 -43.25
N LYS A 116 35.23 -12.88 -42.32
CA LYS A 116 34.98 -12.86 -40.87
C LYS A 116 34.26 -11.59 -40.48
N ASP A 117 34.76 -10.44 -40.93
CA ASP A 117 34.14 -9.13 -40.69
C ASP A 117 32.73 -9.04 -41.29
N GLN A 118 32.53 -9.52 -42.53
CA GLN A 118 31.20 -9.53 -43.16
C GLN A 118 30.20 -10.40 -42.39
N SER A 119 30.60 -11.63 -42.04
CA SER A 119 29.73 -12.57 -41.32
C SER A 119 29.42 -12.07 -39.90
N PHE A 120 30.42 -11.48 -39.23
CA PHE A 120 30.27 -10.85 -37.93
C PHE A 120 29.25 -9.71 -37.95
N ASN A 121 29.38 -8.79 -38.92
CA ASN A 121 28.48 -7.65 -39.04
C ASN A 121 27.04 -8.09 -39.36
N LEU A 122 26.87 -9.11 -40.21
CA LEU A 122 25.54 -9.67 -40.52
C LEU A 122 24.89 -10.28 -39.27
N LEU A 123 25.64 -11.10 -38.52
CA LEU A 123 25.15 -11.69 -37.28
C LEU A 123 24.80 -10.63 -36.23
N LYS A 124 25.66 -9.61 -36.08
CA LYS A 124 25.41 -8.49 -35.17
C LYS A 124 24.11 -7.76 -35.51
N MET A 125 23.90 -7.41 -36.77
CA MET A 125 22.64 -6.78 -37.21
C MET A 125 21.44 -7.72 -37.00
N GLY A 126 21.62 -9.02 -37.19
CA GLY A 126 20.61 -10.03 -36.91
C GLY A 126 20.20 -10.04 -35.44
N ILE A 127 21.17 -10.12 -34.53
CA ILE A 127 20.95 -10.05 -33.07
C ILE A 127 20.21 -8.77 -32.69
N GLU A 128 20.67 -7.60 -33.16
CA GLU A 128 20.03 -6.31 -32.88
C GLU A 128 18.58 -6.24 -33.41
N THR A 129 18.30 -6.89 -34.55
CA THR A 129 16.95 -6.95 -35.14
C THR A 129 16.02 -7.82 -34.31
N VAL A 130 16.48 -9.00 -33.89
CA VAL A 130 15.69 -9.90 -33.05
C VAL A 130 15.47 -9.30 -31.67
N GLU A 131 16.48 -8.64 -31.09
CA GLU A 131 16.35 -7.93 -29.81
C GLU A 131 15.27 -6.83 -29.89
N LYS A 132 15.32 -5.96 -30.89
CA LYS A 132 14.24 -4.97 -31.12
C LYS A 132 12.88 -5.63 -31.35
N GLY A 133 12.86 -6.79 -32.00
CA GLY A 133 11.65 -7.58 -32.21
C GLY A 133 11.06 -8.13 -30.91
N VAL A 134 11.91 -8.55 -29.96
CA VAL A 134 11.51 -8.98 -28.61
C VAL A 134 10.97 -7.80 -27.83
N ASP A 135 11.69 -6.68 -27.78
CA ASP A 135 11.27 -5.50 -27.03
C ASP A 135 9.92 -4.96 -27.54
N ALA A 136 9.74 -4.89 -28.87
CA ALA A 136 8.49 -4.47 -29.47
C ALA A 136 7.33 -5.45 -29.18
N ALA A 137 7.60 -6.75 -29.15
CA ALA A 137 6.59 -7.75 -28.79
C ALA A 137 6.19 -7.63 -27.31
N ARG A 138 7.16 -7.45 -26.41
CA ARG A 138 6.92 -7.18 -24.98
C ARG A 138 6.02 -5.98 -24.79
N SER A 139 6.35 -4.83 -25.41
CA SER A 139 5.52 -3.62 -25.29
C SER A 139 4.10 -3.81 -25.83
N ARG A 140 3.91 -4.61 -26.89
CA ARG A 140 2.56 -4.96 -27.39
C ARG A 140 1.79 -5.80 -26.40
N ILE A 141 2.43 -6.81 -25.81
CA ILE A 141 1.82 -7.69 -24.82
C ILE A 141 1.46 -6.91 -23.55
N GLU A 142 2.40 -6.13 -23.02
CA GLU A 142 2.22 -5.25 -21.86
C GLU A 142 1.10 -4.23 -22.10
N GLY A 143 1.09 -3.60 -23.28
CA GLY A 143 0.05 -2.66 -23.66
C GLY A 143 -1.35 -3.27 -23.72
N MET A 144 -1.47 -4.60 -23.86
CA MET A 144 -2.78 -5.27 -23.95
C MET A 144 -3.41 -5.54 -22.59
N TYR A 145 -2.62 -5.80 -21.55
CA TYR A 145 -3.15 -5.90 -20.18
C TYR A 145 -3.10 -4.60 -19.39
N GLY A 146 -2.36 -3.61 -19.88
CA GLY A 146 -2.36 -2.24 -19.35
C GLY A 146 -2.15 -2.19 -17.84
N GLU A 147 -3.04 -1.48 -17.15
CA GLU A 147 -2.93 -1.20 -15.71
C GLU A 147 -3.46 -2.34 -14.81
N VAL A 148 -3.91 -3.48 -15.36
CA VAL A 148 -4.50 -4.54 -14.53
C VAL A 148 -3.51 -5.05 -13.47
N PRO A 149 -2.25 -5.41 -13.79
CA PRO A 149 -1.29 -5.85 -12.77
C PRO A 149 -1.03 -4.80 -11.70
N ASP A 150 -0.94 -3.53 -12.07
CA ASP A 150 -0.72 -2.44 -11.12
C ASP A 150 -1.91 -2.27 -10.18
N ASN A 151 -3.13 -2.34 -10.72
CA ASN A 151 -4.35 -2.27 -9.91
C ASN A 151 -4.50 -3.46 -8.94
N VAL A 152 -4.04 -4.65 -9.34
CA VAL A 152 -3.99 -5.84 -8.47
C VAL A 152 -2.96 -5.63 -7.35
N SER A 153 -1.73 -5.28 -7.70
CA SER A 153 -0.65 -5.01 -6.74
C SER A 153 -1.03 -3.93 -5.72
N GLN A 154 -1.65 -2.85 -6.16
CA GLN A 154 -2.19 -1.81 -5.26
C GLN A 154 -3.27 -2.34 -4.32
N THR A 155 -4.15 -3.21 -4.82
CA THR A 155 -5.22 -3.81 -4.01
C THR A 155 -4.64 -4.75 -2.94
N GLN A 156 -3.64 -5.55 -3.30
CA GLN A 156 -2.95 -6.41 -2.36
C GLN A 156 -2.18 -5.62 -1.30
N THR A 157 -1.49 -4.55 -1.71
CA THR A 157 -0.81 -3.64 -0.78
C THR A 157 -1.79 -3.06 0.22
N GLN A 158 -2.97 -2.64 -0.23
CA GLN A 158 -4.03 -2.14 0.66
C GLN A 158 -4.54 -3.23 1.63
N ILE A 159 -4.78 -4.45 1.14
CA ILE A 159 -5.22 -5.57 1.99
C ILE A 159 -4.15 -5.88 3.06
N GLN A 160 -2.89 -5.97 2.67
CA GLN A 160 -1.77 -6.22 3.59
C GLN A 160 -1.65 -5.11 4.64
N GLN A 161 -1.85 -3.85 4.25
CA GLN A 161 -1.88 -2.73 5.18
C GLN A 161 -2.99 -2.89 6.23
N ILE A 162 -4.20 -3.27 5.80
CA ILE A 162 -5.33 -3.52 6.70
C ILE A 162 -5.04 -4.71 7.63
N GLN A 163 -4.44 -5.79 7.12
CA GLN A 163 -4.01 -6.92 7.95
C GLN A 163 -3.03 -6.47 9.04
N GLY A 164 -2.11 -5.57 8.70
CA GLY A 164 -1.20 -4.92 9.64
C GLY A 164 -1.94 -4.12 10.73
N TYR A 165 -2.94 -3.33 10.35
CA TYR A 165 -3.77 -2.59 11.32
C TYR A 165 -4.45 -3.52 12.33
N LEU A 166 -5.05 -4.61 11.83
CA LEU A 166 -5.70 -5.60 12.69
C LEU A 166 -4.71 -6.34 13.59
N ALA A 167 -3.50 -6.66 13.10
CA ALA A 167 -2.47 -7.27 13.92
C ALA A 167 -2.01 -6.33 15.06
N LEU A 168 -1.81 -5.04 14.76
CA LEU A 168 -1.47 -4.04 15.77
C LEU A 168 -2.60 -3.87 16.80
N ALA A 169 -3.85 -4.00 16.37
CA ALA A 169 -5.01 -3.95 17.24
C ALA A 169 -5.10 -5.11 18.23
N ASP A 170 -4.81 -6.32 17.76
CA ASP A 170 -4.81 -7.54 18.59
C ASP A 170 -3.72 -7.47 19.68
N GLU A 171 -2.62 -6.77 19.40
CA GLU A 171 -1.53 -6.56 20.35
C GLU A 171 -1.74 -5.37 21.30
N ALA A 172 -2.73 -4.51 21.04
CA ALA A 172 -2.90 -3.25 21.75
C ALA A 172 -3.43 -3.45 23.18
N ALA A 173 -2.92 -2.65 24.12
CA ALA A 173 -3.43 -2.51 25.48
C ALA A 173 -4.65 -1.56 25.53
N ILE A 174 -5.56 -1.69 24.56
CA ILE A 174 -6.75 -0.85 24.40
C ILE A 174 -7.98 -1.64 24.84
N ASP A 175 -8.80 -1.01 25.68
CA ASP A 175 -10.16 -1.49 25.97
C ASP A 175 -11.10 -1.03 24.84
N TRP A 176 -11.27 -1.91 23.85
CA TRP A 176 -12.10 -1.64 22.67
C TRP A 176 -13.58 -1.56 23.04
N LYS A 177 -14.25 -0.48 22.61
CA LYS A 177 -15.70 -0.33 22.88
C LYS A 177 -16.51 -1.30 22.01
N PRO A 178 -17.69 -1.75 22.48
CA PRO A 178 -18.61 -2.50 21.64
C PRO A 178 -18.91 -1.75 20.33
N ALA A 179 -18.90 -2.49 19.21
CA ALA A 179 -19.11 -1.96 17.86
C ALA A 179 -18.11 -0.86 17.42
N GLU A 180 -16.99 -0.68 18.12
CA GLU A 180 -15.88 0.17 17.67
C GLU A 180 -15.11 -0.57 16.57
N ALA A 181 -14.95 0.08 15.43
CA ALA A 181 -14.24 -0.49 14.29
C ALA A 181 -13.00 0.34 13.97
N ILE A 182 -11.86 -0.34 13.82
CA ILE A 182 -10.59 0.27 13.47
C ILE A 182 -10.60 0.68 12.00
N PHE A 183 -10.23 1.93 11.73
CA PHE A 183 -10.10 2.45 10.38
C PHE A 183 -8.66 2.36 9.89
N MET A 184 -7.71 2.87 10.69
CA MET A 184 -6.27 2.87 10.39
C MET A 184 -5.42 2.98 11.64
N VAL A 185 -4.16 2.55 11.55
CA VAL A 185 -3.16 2.61 12.63
C VAL A 185 -1.84 3.11 12.07
N HIS A 186 -1.20 4.06 12.74
CA HIS A 186 0.12 4.56 12.33
C HIS A 186 1.07 4.70 13.52
N GLU A 187 2.35 4.50 13.28
CA GLU A 187 3.38 4.90 14.24
C GLU A 187 3.32 6.42 14.45
N ALA A 188 3.48 6.85 15.70
CA ALA A 188 3.47 8.26 16.05
C ALA A 188 4.38 8.59 17.23
N GLU A 189 4.78 9.85 17.32
CA GLU A 189 5.40 10.44 18.51
C GLU A 189 4.50 11.55 19.06
N TRP A 190 4.09 11.43 20.31
CA TRP A 190 3.24 12.43 20.94
C TRP A 190 4.08 13.59 21.47
N GLN A 191 3.84 14.82 21.01
CA GLN A 191 4.53 16.02 21.52
C GLN A 191 3.89 16.49 22.84
N LYS A 192 3.84 15.60 23.84
CA LYS A 192 3.16 15.82 25.13
C LYS A 192 3.72 17.05 25.86
N THR A 193 5.05 17.17 25.88
CA THR A 193 5.73 18.40 26.32
C THR A 193 7.00 18.62 25.49
N ASN A 194 7.69 19.75 25.70
CA ASN A 194 8.98 20.00 25.06
C ASN A 194 10.06 18.95 25.41
N LYS A 195 9.89 18.19 26.50
CA LYS A 195 10.85 17.18 26.98
C LYS A 195 10.34 15.75 26.87
N GLU A 196 9.04 15.55 26.96
CA GLU A 196 8.40 14.23 26.97
C GLU A 196 7.74 13.98 25.61
N LYS A 197 8.30 13.02 24.87
CA LYS A 197 7.91 12.69 23.49
C LYS A 197 7.78 11.18 23.31
N PRO A 198 6.78 10.54 23.94
CA PRO A 198 6.66 9.10 23.89
C PRO A 198 6.38 8.63 22.45
N ASN A 199 6.99 7.51 22.09
CA ASN A 199 6.74 6.83 20.83
C ASN A 199 5.67 5.74 21.01
N GLY A 200 4.89 5.52 19.96
CA GLY A 200 3.83 4.53 20.01
C GLY A 200 3.00 4.46 18.75
N LEU A 201 1.75 4.08 18.92
CA LEU A 201 0.79 3.84 17.86
C LEU A 201 -0.42 4.76 18.03
N LEU A 202 -0.84 5.36 16.94
CA LEU A 202 -2.02 6.20 16.83
C LEU A 202 -3.11 5.41 16.08
N PHE A 203 -4.10 4.96 16.83
CA PHE A 203 -5.26 4.22 16.32
C PHE A 203 -6.39 5.20 16.05
N LEU A 204 -6.92 5.15 14.82
CA LEU A 204 -8.13 5.87 14.44
C LEU A 204 -9.26 4.87 14.22
N THR A 205 -10.35 5.02 14.98
CA THR A 205 -11.58 4.24 14.84
C THR A 205 -12.72 5.12 14.33
N ASP A 206 -13.89 4.53 14.12
CA ASP A 206 -15.11 5.31 13.91
C ASP A 206 -15.62 6.06 15.15
N GLN A 207 -15.02 5.85 16.32
CA GLN A 207 -15.48 6.48 17.57
C GLN A 207 -14.40 7.38 18.19
N ARG A 208 -13.13 6.98 18.16
CA ARG A 208 -12.06 7.62 18.91
C ARG A 208 -10.75 7.70 18.14
N LEU A 209 -9.95 8.69 18.52
CA LEU A 209 -8.52 8.71 18.28
C LEU A 209 -7.81 8.29 19.57
N ILE A 210 -6.96 7.26 19.50
CA ILE A 210 -6.30 6.65 20.65
C ILE A 210 -4.80 6.61 20.38
N PHE A 211 -4.01 7.11 21.32
CA PHE A 211 -2.55 6.97 21.30
C PHE A 211 -2.11 6.03 22.42
N GLU A 212 -1.51 4.92 21.99
CA GLU A 212 -0.85 3.95 22.86
C GLU A 212 0.65 4.19 22.79
N GLN A 213 1.29 4.49 23.93
CA GLN A 213 2.74 4.42 24.02
C GLN A 213 3.17 2.97 23.88
N LYS A 214 4.11 2.68 22.98
CA LYS A 214 4.69 1.35 22.76
C LYS A 214 6.16 1.50 22.41
N GLU A 215 7.03 1.52 23.41
CA GLU A 215 8.47 1.73 23.22
C GLU A 215 9.32 1.12 24.36
N LYS A 216 10.65 1.14 24.20
CA LYS A 216 11.58 0.82 25.29
C LYS A 216 12.11 2.10 25.93
N VAL A 217 11.85 2.29 27.22
CA VAL A 217 12.26 3.50 27.96
C VAL A 217 13.39 3.16 28.94
N GLY A 218 14.30 4.12 29.17
CA GLY A 218 15.36 4.01 30.19
C GLY A 218 16.61 3.23 29.75
N GLY A 219 16.68 2.76 28.49
CA GLY A 219 17.87 2.16 27.90
C GLY A 219 18.88 3.19 27.36
N ARG A 220 20.13 2.78 27.16
CA ARG A 220 21.19 3.62 26.55
C ARG A 220 21.46 3.12 25.13
N PHE A 221 21.34 3.99 24.12
CA PHE A 221 21.59 3.65 22.70
C PHE A 221 20.83 2.41 22.18
N GLY A 222 19.57 2.22 22.61
CA GLY A 222 18.76 1.06 22.20
C GLY A 222 19.08 -0.25 22.94
N PHE A 223 20.06 -0.24 23.86
CA PHE A 223 20.40 -1.36 24.73
C PHE A 223 19.82 -1.17 26.13
N GLY A 224 19.18 -2.23 26.65
CA GLY A 224 18.43 -2.19 27.91
C GLY A 224 17.13 -1.38 27.82
N GLY A 225 16.49 -1.17 28.96
CA GLY A 225 15.22 -0.44 29.08
C GLY A 225 14.00 -1.33 29.28
N GLU A 226 12.99 -0.77 29.92
CA GLU A 226 11.71 -1.41 30.19
C GLU A 226 10.78 -1.21 28.99
N LYS A 227 10.11 -2.27 28.55
CA LYS A 227 9.05 -2.15 27.55
C LYS A 227 7.84 -1.50 28.22
N VAL A 228 7.46 -0.33 27.74
CA VAL A 228 6.25 0.36 28.18
C VAL A 228 5.21 0.20 27.08
N GLN A 229 4.04 -0.30 27.46
CA GLN A 229 2.87 -0.39 26.59
C GLN A 229 1.62 0.04 27.36
N GLN A 230 1.07 1.21 27.04
CA GLN A 230 -0.09 1.77 27.74
C GLN A 230 -0.79 2.86 26.91
N VAL A 231 -2.11 2.97 27.04
CA VAL A 231 -2.87 4.09 26.48
C VAL A 231 -2.53 5.36 27.28
N LEU A 232 -2.04 6.38 26.58
CA LEU A 232 -1.68 7.66 27.18
C LEU A 232 -2.64 8.79 26.80
N PHE A 233 -3.34 8.64 25.69
CA PHE A 233 -4.31 9.62 25.23
C PHE A 233 -5.45 8.91 24.49
N GLU A 234 -6.67 9.33 24.76
CA GLU A 234 -7.84 8.96 23.99
C GLU A 234 -8.81 10.14 23.92
N THR A 235 -9.47 10.29 22.78
CA THR A 235 -10.54 11.29 22.64
C THR A 235 -11.58 10.81 21.63
N PRO A 236 -12.88 11.05 21.84
CA PRO A 236 -13.88 10.87 20.80
C PRO A 236 -13.51 11.66 19.55
N VAL A 237 -13.66 11.08 18.36
CA VAL A 237 -13.36 11.81 17.11
C VAL A 237 -14.24 13.07 17.01
N GLY A 238 -15.49 13.01 17.47
CA GLY A 238 -16.40 14.15 17.50
C GLY A 238 -16.02 15.27 18.47
N ALA A 239 -15.02 15.07 19.35
CA ALA A 239 -14.50 16.11 20.25
C ALA A 239 -13.36 16.93 19.61
N ILE A 240 -12.85 16.49 18.45
CA ILE A 240 -11.82 17.18 17.69
C ILE A 240 -12.46 18.30 16.87
N SER A 241 -12.20 19.55 17.26
CA SER A 241 -12.79 20.74 16.64
C SER A 241 -12.01 21.26 15.44
N GLU A 242 -10.69 20.99 15.41
CA GLU A 242 -9.81 21.42 14.32
C GLU A 242 -8.63 20.45 14.19
N VAL A 243 -8.25 20.14 12.94
CA VAL A 243 -7.06 19.34 12.60
C VAL A 243 -6.19 20.18 11.67
N LYS A 244 -4.97 20.52 12.10
CA LYS A 244 -4.00 21.27 11.28
C LYS A 244 -2.77 20.42 10.96
N PRO A 245 -2.50 20.12 9.69
CA PRO A 245 -1.24 19.51 9.28
C PRO A 245 -0.11 20.55 9.22
N GLU A 246 1.10 20.16 9.60
CA GLU A 246 2.34 20.92 9.46
C GLU A 246 3.46 19.99 8.96
N ASP A 247 4.00 20.26 7.77
CA ASP A 247 5.19 19.61 7.22
C ASP A 247 6.41 20.52 7.45
N LYS A 248 7.43 20.02 8.17
CA LYS A 248 8.65 20.77 8.47
C LYS A 248 9.78 20.62 7.45
N GLY A 249 9.59 19.90 6.35
CA GLY A 249 10.50 19.86 5.20
C GLY A 249 11.94 19.43 5.50
N VAL A 250 12.85 19.64 4.53
CA VAL A 250 14.23 19.09 4.41
C VAL A 250 15.15 19.32 5.63
N PHE A 251 14.78 20.18 6.57
CA PHE A 251 15.56 20.47 7.79
C PHE A 251 14.95 19.92 9.09
N GLY A 252 13.76 19.33 9.03
CA GLY A 252 13.08 18.72 10.18
C GLY A 252 12.56 17.30 9.92
N GLY A 253 12.10 17.00 8.70
CA GLY A 253 11.60 15.67 8.30
C GLY A 253 10.41 15.16 9.13
N LYS A 254 9.68 16.06 9.80
CA LYS A 254 8.56 15.71 10.69
C LYS A 254 7.24 16.10 10.05
N ASP A 255 6.33 15.14 10.00
CA ASP A 255 4.93 15.31 9.61
C ASP A 255 4.07 15.45 10.87
N LEU A 256 3.75 16.70 11.24
CA LEU A 256 3.01 17.02 12.46
C LEU A 256 1.52 17.22 12.16
N VAL A 257 0.69 16.80 13.12
CA VAL A 257 -0.75 17.03 13.13
C VAL A 257 -1.14 17.63 14.47
N HIS A 258 -1.62 18.87 14.44
CA HIS A 258 -2.12 19.59 15.61
C HIS A 258 -3.63 19.41 15.72
N LEU A 259 -4.10 19.06 16.92
CA LEU A 259 -5.50 18.82 17.23
C LEU A 259 -5.98 19.87 18.23
N LYS A 260 -7.12 20.49 17.94
CA LYS A 260 -7.83 21.31 18.92
C LYS A 260 -8.98 20.55 19.55
N LEU A 261 -8.97 20.47 20.87
CA LEU A 261 -9.96 19.76 21.69
C LEU A 261 -10.51 20.74 22.73
N SER A 262 -11.74 20.49 23.20
CA SER A 262 -12.28 21.22 24.35
C SER A 262 -11.44 21.03 25.62
N SER A 263 -10.75 19.90 25.74
CA SER A 263 -9.85 19.56 26.85
C SER A 263 -8.44 20.14 26.73
N GLY A 264 -8.13 20.86 25.65
CA GLY A 264 -6.82 21.43 25.36
C GLY A 264 -6.15 20.86 24.12
N ASP A 265 -5.32 21.68 23.47
CA ASP A 265 -4.68 21.35 22.20
C ASP A 265 -3.57 20.29 22.39
N THR A 266 -3.38 19.46 21.37
CA THR A 266 -2.32 18.46 21.37
C THR A 266 -1.68 18.29 19.99
N THR A 267 -0.53 17.62 19.90
CA THR A 267 0.22 17.47 18.65
C THR A 267 0.88 16.11 18.57
N PHE A 268 0.72 15.45 17.42
CA PHE A 268 1.39 14.18 17.09
C PHE A 268 2.28 14.37 15.87
N GLU A 269 3.43 13.73 15.88
CA GLU A 269 4.18 13.44 14.66
C GLU A 269 3.74 12.08 14.14
N VAL A 270 3.27 12.02 12.90
CA VAL A 270 2.93 10.76 12.24
C VAL A 270 4.18 10.24 11.54
N LYS A 271 4.54 8.97 11.77
CA LYS A 271 5.77 8.35 11.28
C LYS A 271 5.51 7.43 10.09
N GLY A 272 6.58 6.85 9.55
CA GLY A 272 6.52 5.89 8.44
C GLY A 272 6.40 6.52 7.05
N GLY A 273 6.81 7.78 6.88
CA GLY A 273 6.73 8.50 5.60
C GLY A 273 5.31 8.92 5.23
N ILE A 274 4.42 9.03 6.22
CA ILE A 274 3.03 9.44 6.02
C ILE A 274 2.93 10.95 6.03
N ASP A 275 2.45 11.52 4.92
CA ASP A 275 2.20 12.95 4.79
C ASP A 275 1.14 13.44 5.79
N SER A 276 1.47 14.49 6.52
CA SER A 276 0.61 15.10 7.55
C SER A 276 -0.73 15.58 7.00
N LYS A 277 -0.80 16.09 5.76
CA LYS A 277 -2.05 16.55 5.14
C LYS A 277 -2.94 15.37 4.79
N TRP A 278 -2.36 14.30 4.25
CA TRP A 278 -3.08 13.06 3.99
C TRP A 278 -3.66 12.48 5.28
N TYR A 279 -2.87 12.42 6.36
CA TYR A 279 -3.36 11.94 7.65
C TYR A 279 -4.48 12.84 8.21
N ALA A 280 -4.29 14.16 8.16
CA ALA A 280 -5.31 15.12 8.58
C ALA A 280 -6.61 14.97 7.78
N GLN A 281 -6.53 14.65 6.49
CA GLN A 281 -7.70 14.34 5.67
C GLN A 281 -8.42 13.08 6.18
N GLN A 282 -7.69 12.00 6.47
CA GLN A 282 -8.30 10.78 7.01
C GLN A 282 -8.98 11.02 8.36
N LEU A 283 -8.36 11.80 9.25
CA LEU A 283 -8.94 12.17 10.52
C LEU A 283 -10.23 12.99 10.34
N ASN A 284 -10.22 13.99 9.45
CA ASN A 284 -11.42 14.77 9.14
C ASN A 284 -12.55 13.92 8.55
N ARG A 285 -12.24 12.89 7.75
CA ARG A 285 -13.25 11.93 7.24
C ARG A 285 -13.87 11.11 8.36
N ALA A 286 -13.10 10.74 9.38
CA ALA A 286 -13.62 10.05 10.56
C ALA A 286 -14.50 10.99 11.41
N ILE A 287 -14.06 12.23 11.63
CA ILE A 287 -14.80 13.27 12.36
C ILE A 287 -16.15 13.55 11.70
N SER A 288 -16.17 13.71 10.37
CA SER A 288 -17.39 13.99 9.60
C SER A 288 -18.29 12.77 9.38
N GLY A 289 -17.78 11.57 9.66
CA GLY A 289 -18.46 10.31 9.38
C GLY A 289 -18.43 9.86 7.92
N GLU A 290 -17.64 10.52 7.07
CA GLU A 290 -17.50 10.14 5.66
C GLU A 290 -16.96 8.72 5.49
N ILE A 291 -16.18 8.20 6.44
CA ILE A 291 -15.69 6.82 6.42
C ILE A 291 -16.82 5.78 6.40
N ASP A 292 -18.04 6.11 6.85
CA ASP A 292 -19.17 5.19 6.82
C ASP A 292 -19.66 4.87 5.40
N LYS A 293 -19.37 5.74 4.43
CA LYS A 293 -19.67 5.48 3.02
C LYS A 293 -18.92 4.26 2.48
N GLU A 294 -17.82 3.89 3.13
CA GLU A 294 -16.98 2.76 2.78
C GLU A 294 -17.20 1.55 3.69
N ARG A 295 -18.25 1.56 4.52
CA ARG A 295 -18.50 0.50 5.47
C ARG A 295 -19.07 -0.75 4.78
N ALA A 296 -18.41 -1.89 4.97
CA ALA A 296 -18.84 -3.20 4.51
C ALA A 296 -19.69 -3.94 5.55
N ILE A 297 -19.38 -3.74 6.83
CA ILE A 297 -20.10 -4.39 7.95
C ILE A 297 -21.07 -3.37 8.54
N PRO A 298 -22.39 -3.62 8.51
CA PRO A 298 -23.37 -2.69 9.09
C PRO A 298 -23.11 -2.53 10.60
N VAL A 299 -23.29 -1.31 11.10
CA VAL A 299 -23.27 -1.06 12.55
C VAL A 299 -24.38 -1.90 13.19
N ASP A 300 -24.06 -2.59 14.29
CA ASP A 300 -25.06 -3.32 15.06
C ASP A 300 -26.22 -2.38 15.45
N LYS A 301 -27.43 -2.74 15.03
CA LYS A 301 -28.63 -1.94 15.26
C LYS A 301 -28.91 -1.73 16.75
N SER A 302 -28.52 -2.67 17.60
CA SER A 302 -28.71 -2.55 19.06
C SER A 302 -27.80 -1.47 19.66
N ALA A 303 -26.55 -1.38 19.21
CA ALA A 303 -25.62 -0.32 19.60
C ALA A 303 -26.07 1.06 19.07
N ALA A 304 -26.60 1.11 17.84
CA ALA A 304 -27.17 2.34 17.28
C ALA A 304 -28.48 2.79 17.98
N GLU A 305 -29.25 1.85 18.54
CA GLU A 305 -30.47 2.15 19.29
C GLU A 305 -30.17 2.66 20.71
N ALA A 306 -29.11 2.18 21.37
CA ALA A 306 -28.66 2.72 22.66
C ALA A 306 -28.35 4.23 22.57
N VAL A 307 -27.66 4.64 21.51
CA VAL A 307 -27.35 6.04 21.17
C VAL A 307 -28.61 6.91 20.97
N LYS A 308 -29.74 6.32 20.54
CA LYS A 308 -31.02 7.04 20.40
C LYS A 308 -31.76 7.25 21.72
N GLN A 309 -31.44 6.45 22.75
CA GLN A 309 -32.08 6.53 24.07
C GLN A 309 -31.41 7.56 24.99
N VAL A 310 -30.35 8.22 24.52
CA VAL A 310 -29.67 9.30 25.24
C VAL A 310 -30.65 10.44 25.50
N PRO A 311 -30.85 10.85 26.77
CA PRO A 311 -31.69 11.98 27.10
C PRO A 311 -31.20 13.26 26.42
N THR A 312 -32.10 14.06 25.84
CA THR A 312 -31.77 15.42 25.36
C THR A 312 -31.80 16.46 26.48
N ALA A 313 -32.39 16.11 27.63
CA ALA A 313 -32.44 16.92 28.84
C ALA A 313 -31.75 16.19 30.00
N CYS A 314 -31.05 16.94 30.85
CA CYS A 314 -30.40 16.41 32.03
C CYS A 314 -31.45 15.81 32.97
N PRO A 315 -31.31 14.54 33.38
CA PRO A 315 -32.28 13.90 34.26
C PRO A 315 -32.32 14.53 35.67
N THR A 316 -31.26 15.25 36.06
CA THR A 316 -31.15 15.88 37.39
C THR A 316 -31.76 17.29 37.43
N CYS A 317 -31.52 18.13 36.42
CA CYS A 317 -31.91 19.55 36.47
C CYS A 317 -32.81 20.00 35.32
N GLY A 318 -33.09 19.12 34.34
CA GLY A 318 -33.91 19.44 33.17
C GLY A 318 -33.24 20.34 32.14
N ALA A 319 -32.02 20.83 32.36
CA ALA A 319 -31.29 21.63 31.38
C ALA A 319 -30.95 20.80 30.14
N SER A 320 -30.98 21.42 28.96
CA SER A 320 -30.59 20.77 27.71
C SER A 320 -29.17 20.24 27.78
N LEU A 321 -28.97 18.98 27.40
CA LEU A 321 -27.64 18.40 27.24
C LEU A 321 -27.04 18.83 25.89
N PRO A 322 -25.71 18.91 25.79
CA PRO A 322 -25.05 19.17 24.51
C PRO A 322 -25.39 18.10 23.47
N ALA A 323 -25.35 18.47 22.19
CA ALA A 323 -25.59 17.53 21.11
C ALA A 323 -24.60 16.37 21.17
N LEU A 324 -25.12 15.15 21.03
CA LEU A 324 -24.28 13.96 21.02
C LEU A 324 -23.38 13.96 19.79
N THR A 325 -22.07 13.98 20.00
CA THR A 325 -21.08 13.86 18.92
C THR A 325 -20.52 12.45 18.84
N ARG A 326 -19.94 12.13 17.69
CA ARG A 326 -19.49 10.77 17.37
C ARG A 326 -18.46 10.26 18.38
N GLY A 327 -18.73 9.09 18.96
CA GLY A 327 -17.87 8.39 19.93
C GLY A 327 -17.95 8.88 21.38
N VAL A 328 -18.79 9.87 21.68
CA VAL A 328 -19.04 10.33 23.05
C VAL A 328 -19.90 9.30 23.79
N THR A 329 -19.40 8.82 24.93
CA THR A 329 -20.10 7.83 25.78
C THR A 329 -20.64 8.44 27.09
N GLU A 330 -20.35 9.71 27.36
CA GLU A 330 -20.83 10.43 28.53
C GLU A 330 -21.01 11.91 28.17
N LEU A 331 -22.16 12.48 28.54
CA LEU A 331 -22.46 13.90 28.41
C LEU A 331 -22.44 14.56 29.79
N GLU A 332 -21.74 15.68 29.92
CA GLU A 332 -21.79 16.49 31.13
C GLU A 332 -22.78 17.64 30.96
N CYS A 333 -23.72 17.77 31.90
CA CYS A 333 -24.65 18.88 31.93
C CYS A 333 -23.91 20.17 32.32
N GLN A 334 -23.84 21.13 31.40
CA GLN A 334 -23.16 22.42 31.63
C GLN A 334 -23.80 23.28 32.73
N TYR A 335 -25.03 22.96 33.16
CA TYR A 335 -25.73 23.72 34.21
C TYR A 335 -25.44 23.19 35.62
N CYS A 336 -25.50 21.87 35.82
CA CYS A 336 -25.40 21.26 37.16
C CYS A 336 -24.24 20.26 37.30
N GLY A 337 -23.45 20.04 36.26
CA GLY A 337 -22.31 19.09 36.27
C GLY A 337 -22.71 17.61 36.29
N THR A 338 -24.01 17.28 36.18
CA THR A 338 -24.44 15.87 36.12
C THR A 338 -23.89 15.21 34.87
N LYS A 339 -23.26 14.05 35.05
CA LYS A 339 -22.79 13.18 33.97
C LYS A 339 -23.85 12.16 33.60
N VAL A 340 -24.19 12.09 32.32
CA VAL A 340 -25.20 11.20 31.76
C VAL A 340 -24.50 10.24 30.82
N ARG A 341 -24.58 8.94 31.10
CA ARG A 341 -24.03 7.91 30.21
C ARG A 341 -24.91 7.76 28.97
N VAL A 342 -24.24 7.53 27.84
CA VAL A 342 -24.83 7.34 26.51
C VAL A 342 -25.00 5.87 26.20
#